data_AF-A0A511BUS3-F1
#
_entry.id   AF-A0A511BUS3-F1
#
_cell.length_a   1.000
_cell.length_b   1.000
_cell.length_c   1.000
_cell.angle_alpha   90.00
_cell.angle_beta   90.00
_cell.angle_gamma   90.00
#
_symmetry.space_group_name_H-M   'P 1'
#
loop_
_entity.id
_entity.type
_entity.pdbx_description
1 polymer ?
#
loop_
_entity_poly.entity_id
_entity_poly.type
_entity_poly.pdbx_seq_one_letter_code
_entity_poly.pdbx_strand_id
1 'polypeptide(L)'
;MLWRDEGGILHAFEDRCPHRGVRLSLGFVRDNRLACLYHGWQFDGDGACRHIPAHPALKPPSTIRTRLFSVIERAGMIWLAREDEAPPATALLPAETRRVGIRSLAVEVGIATVRSVLSCDRAFWLERDGRLIAFHAPEPAISMLHLAIAPGEDRKEASSWLSHLRDALEDHASGRDAC
;
A
#
# COMPACT_ATOMS: atom_id res chain seq x y z
N MET A 1 3.17 -8.53 -1.18
CA MET A 1 3.37 -8.15 -2.59
C MET A 1 2.04 -7.69 -3.17
N LEU A 2 2.04 -6.64 -4.00
CA LEU A 2 0.86 -6.13 -4.70
C LEU A 2 1.02 -6.40 -6.19
N TRP A 3 -0.04 -6.89 -6.85
CA TRP A 3 -0.05 -7.07 -8.29
C TRP A 3 -1.45 -6.82 -8.84
N ARG A 4 -1.53 -6.50 -10.14
CA ARG A 4 -2.80 -6.44 -10.86
C ARG A 4 -2.85 -7.56 -11.87
N ASP A 5 -4.01 -8.19 -11.96
CA ASP A 5 -4.27 -9.11 -13.04
C ASP A 5 -4.51 -8.38 -14.37
N GLU A 6 -4.72 -9.11 -15.46
CA GLU A 6 -4.90 -8.51 -16.79
C GLU A 6 -6.20 -7.68 -16.89
N GLY A 7 -7.18 -7.94 -16.01
CA GLY A 7 -8.39 -7.14 -15.85
C GLY A 7 -8.20 -5.88 -15.00
N GLY A 8 -6.99 -5.66 -14.46
CA GLY A 8 -6.69 -4.53 -13.58
C GLY A 8 -7.13 -4.70 -12.13
N ILE A 9 -7.66 -5.88 -11.76
CA ILE A 9 -8.07 -6.18 -10.39
C ILE A 9 -6.83 -6.27 -9.52
N LEU A 10 -6.85 -5.55 -8.41
CA LEU A 10 -5.75 -5.49 -7.45
C LEU A 10 -5.79 -6.69 -6.50
N HIS A 11 -4.65 -7.33 -6.35
CA HIS A 11 -4.44 -8.47 -5.47
C HIS A 11 -3.27 -8.20 -4.51
N ALA A 12 -3.35 -8.72 -3.29
CA ALA A 12 -2.31 -8.59 -2.28
C ALA A 12 -1.97 -9.95 -1.68
N PHE A 13 -0.75 -10.43 -1.94
CA PHE A 13 -0.26 -11.73 -1.46
C PHE A 13 0.83 -11.57 -0.42
N GLU A 14 1.02 -12.59 0.40
CA GLU A 14 2.28 -12.77 1.11
C GLU A 14 3.42 -12.83 0.08
N ASP A 15 4.51 -12.12 0.33
CA ASP A 15 5.64 -12.09 -0.60
C ASP A 15 6.52 -13.35 -0.47
N ARG A 16 5.89 -14.51 -0.57
CA ARG A 16 6.51 -15.81 -0.32
C ARG A 16 5.84 -16.90 -1.15
N CYS A 17 6.61 -17.55 -2.01
CA CYS A 17 6.14 -18.70 -2.77
C CYS A 17 6.02 -19.92 -1.84
N PRO A 18 4.87 -20.61 -1.77
CA PRO A 18 4.68 -21.77 -0.89
C PRO A 18 5.55 -22.98 -1.28
N HIS A 19 6.18 -22.98 -2.46
CA HIS A 19 7.08 -24.06 -2.89
C HIS A 19 8.41 -24.03 -2.13
N ARG A 20 9.18 -22.94 -2.23
CA ARG A 20 10.53 -22.81 -1.62
C ARG A 20 10.82 -21.43 -1.02
N GLY A 21 9.79 -20.65 -0.73
CA GLY A 21 9.91 -19.39 -0.01
C GLY A 21 10.50 -18.21 -0.80
N VAL A 22 10.77 -18.35 -2.10
CA VAL A 22 11.23 -17.23 -2.93
C VAL A 22 10.18 -16.14 -2.96
N ARG A 23 10.62 -14.87 -2.89
CA ARG A 23 9.76 -13.69 -3.00
C ARG A 23 8.99 -13.71 -4.31
N LEU A 24 7.66 -13.65 -4.22
CA LEU A 24 6.79 -13.58 -5.39
C LEU A 24 6.92 -12.25 -6.13
N SER A 25 7.39 -11.18 -5.45
CA SER A 25 7.69 -9.86 -6.00
C SER A 25 8.79 -9.84 -7.05
N LEU A 26 9.59 -10.90 -7.11
CA LEU A 26 10.57 -11.11 -8.18
C LEU A 26 9.94 -11.73 -9.43
N GLY A 27 8.70 -12.21 -9.34
CA GLY A 27 7.96 -12.83 -10.42
C GLY A 27 7.36 -11.83 -11.41
N PHE A 28 6.40 -12.31 -12.19
CA PHE A 28 5.69 -11.49 -13.18
C PHE A 28 4.28 -12.03 -13.42
N VAL A 29 3.40 -11.16 -13.91
CA VAL A 29 2.04 -11.55 -14.31
C VAL A 29 2.08 -12.18 -15.69
N ARG A 30 1.43 -13.33 -15.84
CA ARG A 30 1.31 -14.07 -17.09
C ARG A 30 0.01 -14.87 -17.08
N ASP A 31 -0.76 -14.77 -18.16
CA ASP A 31 -2.01 -15.53 -18.34
C ASP A 31 -2.98 -15.30 -17.17
N ASN A 32 -3.16 -14.03 -16.79
CA ASN A 32 -3.96 -13.58 -15.64
C ASN A 32 -3.57 -14.19 -14.28
N ARG A 33 -2.31 -14.60 -14.11
CA ARG A 33 -1.76 -15.23 -12.90
C ARG A 33 -0.40 -14.67 -12.56
N LEU A 34 -0.04 -14.73 -11.28
CA LEU A 34 1.29 -14.38 -10.82
C LEU A 34 2.22 -15.59 -10.88
N ALA A 35 3.24 -15.53 -11.73
CA ALA A 35 4.26 -16.56 -11.89
C ALA A 35 5.48 -16.29 -11.01
N CYS A 36 5.86 -17.26 -10.18
CA CYS A 36 7.07 -17.20 -9.38
C CYS A 36 8.32 -17.32 -10.27
N LEU A 37 9.30 -16.41 -10.11
CA LEU A 37 10.52 -16.40 -10.93
C LEU A 37 11.37 -17.67 -10.83
N TYR A 38 11.26 -18.42 -9.72
CA TYR A 38 12.14 -19.56 -9.49
C TYR A 38 11.80 -20.76 -10.37
N HIS A 39 10.60 -21.32 -10.21
CA HIS A 39 10.17 -22.52 -10.94
C HIS A 39 8.91 -22.28 -11.78
N GLY A 40 8.48 -21.02 -11.91
CA GLY A 40 7.33 -20.64 -12.71
C GLY A 40 5.98 -21.13 -12.18
N TRP A 41 5.88 -21.54 -10.91
CA TRP A 41 4.57 -21.87 -10.30
C TRP A 41 3.67 -20.64 -10.40
N GLN A 42 2.46 -20.84 -10.91
CA GLN A 42 1.53 -19.74 -11.18
C GLN A 42 0.35 -19.78 -10.21
N PHE A 43 0.03 -18.63 -9.64
CA PHE A 43 -1.07 -18.45 -8.68
C PHE A 43 -2.10 -17.48 -9.27
N ASP A 44 -3.38 -17.83 -9.19
CA ASP A 44 -4.46 -16.91 -9.57
C ASP A 44 -4.77 -15.89 -8.47
N GLY A 45 -5.72 -14.98 -8.70
CA GLY A 45 -6.14 -13.94 -7.73
C GLY A 45 -6.60 -14.47 -6.37
N ASP A 46 -7.16 -15.68 -6.34
CA ASP A 46 -7.54 -16.36 -5.09
C ASP A 46 -6.32 -16.98 -4.37
N GLY A 47 -5.13 -16.84 -4.94
CA GLY A 47 -3.87 -17.36 -4.42
C GLY A 47 -3.67 -18.86 -4.65
N ALA A 48 -4.53 -19.52 -5.41
CA ALA A 48 -4.43 -20.96 -5.66
C ALA A 48 -3.38 -21.26 -6.74
N CYS A 49 -2.54 -22.27 -6.53
CA CYS A 49 -1.63 -22.73 -7.58
C CYS A 49 -2.44 -23.34 -8.73
N ARG A 50 -2.29 -22.78 -9.94
CA ARG A 50 -3.02 -23.22 -11.14
C ARG A 50 -2.13 -23.89 -12.17
N HIS A 51 -0.82 -23.68 -12.09
CA HIS A 51 0.09 -24.26 -13.05
C HIS A 51 1.48 -24.49 -12.45
N ILE A 52 2.03 -25.67 -12.72
CA ILE A 52 3.40 -26.07 -12.35
C ILE A 52 4.11 -26.44 -13.67
N PRO A 53 5.01 -25.61 -14.20
CA PRO A 53 5.60 -25.81 -15.53
C PRO A 53 6.31 -27.16 -15.71
N ALA A 54 6.95 -27.69 -14.67
CA ALA A 54 7.62 -28.99 -14.70
C ALA A 54 6.63 -30.17 -14.85
N HIS A 55 5.35 -29.97 -14.51
CA HIS A 55 4.31 -30.97 -14.58
C HIS A 55 3.04 -30.37 -15.22
N PRO A 56 3.07 -30.07 -16.53
CA PRO A 56 2.03 -29.27 -17.17
C PRO A 56 0.66 -29.97 -17.22
N ALA A 57 0.63 -31.30 -17.22
CA ALA A 57 -0.60 -32.10 -17.17
C ALA A 57 -1.14 -32.31 -15.74
N LEU A 58 -0.37 -31.97 -14.70
CA LEU A 58 -0.80 -32.12 -13.32
C LEU A 58 -1.76 -30.98 -12.97
N LYS A 59 -2.94 -31.33 -12.46
CA LYS A 59 -3.78 -30.38 -11.72
C LYS A 59 -3.17 -30.18 -10.33
N PRO A 60 -2.66 -28.98 -9.98
CA PRO A 60 -2.06 -28.78 -8.66
C PRO A 60 -3.10 -29.03 -7.53
N PRO A 61 -2.69 -29.62 -6.40
CA PRO A 61 -3.57 -29.76 -5.24
C PRO A 61 -4.12 -28.41 -4.76
N SER A 62 -5.39 -28.39 -4.34
CA SER A 62 -6.08 -27.18 -3.87
C SER A 62 -5.49 -26.58 -2.60
N THR A 63 -4.71 -27.37 -1.85
CA THR A 63 -3.98 -26.97 -0.64
C THR A 63 -2.76 -26.11 -0.94
N ILE A 64 -2.25 -26.13 -2.17
CA ILE A 64 -1.12 -25.29 -2.57
C ILE A 64 -1.64 -23.88 -2.86
N ARG A 65 -1.50 -23.00 -1.88
CA ARG A 65 -1.96 -21.61 -1.97
C ARG A 65 -0.92 -20.66 -1.40
N THR A 66 -0.87 -19.44 -1.94
CA THR A 66 -0.25 -18.31 -1.25
C THR A 66 -1.27 -17.66 -0.31
N ARG A 67 -0.77 -17.05 0.76
CA ARG A 67 -1.61 -16.32 1.70
C ARG A 67 -2.06 -15.00 1.09
N LEU A 68 -3.33 -14.66 1.27
CA LEU A 68 -3.94 -13.43 0.78
C LEU A 68 -4.07 -12.39 1.89
N PHE A 69 -4.06 -11.12 1.48
CA PHE A 69 -4.41 -9.98 2.32
C PHE A 69 -5.62 -9.27 1.73
N SER A 70 -6.53 -8.80 2.59
CA SER A 70 -7.61 -7.92 2.13
C SER A 70 -7.02 -6.61 1.64
N VAL A 71 -7.39 -6.21 0.42
CA VAL A 71 -6.87 -5.02 -0.24
C VAL A 71 -8.00 -4.25 -0.91
N ILE A 72 -7.94 -2.93 -0.84
CA ILE A 72 -8.86 -2.04 -1.53
C ILE A 72 -8.12 -0.81 -2.05
N GLU A 73 -8.48 -0.37 -3.25
CA GLU A 73 -8.04 0.91 -3.79
C GLU A 73 -9.11 1.97 -3.54
N ARG A 74 -8.74 3.06 -2.88
CA ARG A 74 -9.66 4.19 -2.60
C ARG A 74 -8.87 5.48 -2.41
N ALA A 75 -9.46 6.59 -2.84
CA ALA A 75 -8.88 7.93 -2.72
C ALA A 75 -7.45 8.05 -3.31
N GLY A 76 -7.19 7.34 -4.42
CA GLY A 76 -5.89 7.34 -5.09
C GLY A 76 -4.79 6.54 -4.37
N MET A 77 -5.15 5.74 -3.37
CA MET A 77 -4.23 4.95 -2.56
C MET A 77 -4.67 3.48 -2.48
N ILE A 78 -3.70 2.61 -2.20
CA ILE A 78 -3.93 1.19 -1.93
C ILE A 78 -3.88 0.96 -0.42
N TRP A 79 -4.94 0.36 0.11
CA TRP A 79 -5.11 0.05 1.53
C TRP A 79 -5.10 -1.46 1.72
N LEU A 80 -4.30 -1.93 2.67
CA LEU A 80 -4.27 -3.34 3.05
C LEU A 80 -4.68 -3.47 4.50
N ALA A 81 -5.44 -4.53 4.82
CA ALA A 81 -5.71 -4.88 6.21
C ALA A 81 -4.47 -5.56 6.77
N ARG A 82 -4.21 -5.39 8.07
CA ARG A 82 -3.27 -6.27 8.74
C ARG A 82 -3.87 -7.68 8.78
N GLU A 83 -3.01 -8.66 8.99
CA GLU A 83 -3.45 -10.05 9.13
C GLU A 83 -4.56 -10.18 10.18
N ASP A 84 -5.57 -10.98 9.87
CA ASP A 84 -6.72 -11.27 10.74
C ASP A 84 -7.64 -10.07 11.07
N GLU A 85 -7.41 -8.90 10.47
CA GLU A 85 -8.30 -7.75 10.58
C GLU A 85 -9.41 -7.77 9.51
N ALA A 86 -10.52 -7.10 9.84
CA ALA A 86 -11.56 -6.79 8.85
C ALA A 86 -10.96 -5.98 7.67
N PRO A 87 -11.63 -5.91 6.51
CA PRO A 87 -11.17 -5.09 5.40
C PRO A 87 -10.82 -3.66 5.86
N PRO A 88 -9.85 -2.99 5.21
CA PRO A 88 -9.41 -1.66 5.63
C PRO A 88 -10.60 -0.72 5.82
N ALA A 89 -10.65 -0.03 6.97
CA ALA A 89 -11.71 0.90 7.36
C ALA A 89 -11.71 2.19 6.50
N THR A 90 -12.01 2.02 5.21
CA THR A 90 -11.90 3.03 4.16
C THR A 90 -13.26 3.68 3.85
N ALA A 91 -14.31 3.30 4.58
CA ALA A 91 -15.65 3.85 4.43
C ALA A 91 -15.70 5.37 4.67
N LEU A 92 -14.81 5.90 5.52
CA LEU A 92 -14.71 7.32 5.83
C LEU A 92 -13.89 8.11 4.80
N LEU A 93 -13.15 7.45 3.91
CA LEU A 93 -12.40 8.15 2.86
C LEU A 93 -13.34 8.60 1.74
N PRO A 94 -13.02 9.71 1.05
CA PRO A 94 -13.77 10.12 -0.13
C PRO A 94 -13.90 8.98 -1.13
N ALA A 95 -15.12 8.78 -1.64
CA ALA A 95 -15.42 7.73 -2.62
C ALA A 95 -14.78 8.00 -3.99
N GLU A 96 -14.32 9.23 -4.23
CA GLU A 96 -13.70 9.63 -5.49
C GLU A 96 -12.41 8.85 -5.75
N THR A 97 -12.47 7.98 -6.75
CA THR A 97 -11.34 7.17 -7.22
C THR A 97 -10.43 7.94 -8.18
N ARG A 98 -10.81 9.16 -8.60
CA ARG A 98 -10.04 9.95 -9.56
C ARG A 98 -8.79 10.59 -8.97
N ARG A 99 -8.61 10.56 -7.64
CA ARG A 99 -7.38 11.05 -7.01
C ARG A 99 -6.16 10.26 -7.49
N VAL A 100 -5.04 10.95 -7.54
CA VAL A 100 -3.77 10.40 -7.99
C VAL A 100 -2.82 10.30 -6.80
N GLY A 101 -2.47 9.08 -6.41
CA GLY A 101 -1.42 8.83 -5.42
C GLY A 101 -0.08 9.40 -5.90
N ILE A 102 0.58 10.16 -5.04
CA ILE A 102 1.85 10.82 -5.34
C ILE A 102 3.01 10.04 -4.76
N ARG A 103 3.06 9.90 -3.43
CA ARG A 103 4.06 9.07 -2.73
C ARG A 103 3.69 8.86 -1.27
N SER A 104 4.44 7.97 -0.64
CA SER A 104 4.47 7.77 0.80
C SER A 104 5.83 8.18 1.35
N LEU A 105 5.88 8.76 2.55
CA LEU A 105 7.12 9.07 3.26
C LEU A 105 7.03 8.58 4.71
N ALA A 106 8.14 8.02 5.19
CA ALA A 106 8.35 7.90 6.63
C ALA A 106 8.75 9.26 7.20
N VAL A 107 8.31 9.50 8.43
CA VAL A 107 8.63 10.67 9.25
C VAL A 107 9.05 10.15 10.61
N GLU A 108 10.21 10.59 11.10
CA GLU A 108 10.80 10.13 12.38
C GLU A 108 10.15 10.79 13.60
N VAL A 109 8.82 10.84 13.62
CA VAL A 109 8.03 11.34 14.73
C VAL A 109 6.84 10.43 15.01
N GLY A 110 6.41 10.38 16.27
CA GLY A 110 5.21 9.67 16.67
C GLY A 110 3.93 10.32 16.11
N ILE A 111 2.88 9.52 15.99
CA ILE A 111 1.61 9.94 15.38
C ILE A 111 0.95 11.14 16.09
N ALA A 112 1.21 11.30 17.39
CA ALA A 112 0.68 12.42 18.18
C ALA A 112 1.21 13.77 17.66
N THR A 113 2.50 13.84 17.29
CA THR A 113 3.10 15.03 16.70
C THR A 113 2.48 15.35 15.35
N VAL A 114 2.31 14.34 14.49
CA VAL A 114 1.63 14.48 13.20
C VAL A 114 0.23 15.06 13.38
N ARG A 115 -0.55 14.50 14.31
CA ARG A 115 -1.91 14.97 14.61
C ARG A 115 -1.94 16.42 15.10
N SER A 116 -1.01 16.78 15.98
CA SER A 116 -0.89 18.15 16.52
C SER A 116 -0.61 19.16 15.39
N VAL A 117 0.46 18.94 14.63
CA VAL A 117 0.88 19.85 13.55
C VAL A 117 -0.17 19.94 12.44
N LEU A 118 -0.82 18.82 12.10
CA LEU A 118 -1.88 18.79 11.10
C LEU A 118 -3.25 19.23 11.63
N SER A 119 -3.37 19.51 12.93
CA SER A 119 -4.64 19.83 13.60
C SER A 119 -5.74 18.79 13.29
N CYS A 120 -5.41 17.50 13.41
CA CYS A 120 -6.30 16.39 13.06
C CYS A 120 -6.38 15.34 14.18
N ASP A 121 -7.40 15.44 15.03
CA ASP A 121 -7.47 14.67 16.28
C ASP A 121 -8.07 13.26 16.14
N ARG A 122 -8.93 13.01 15.15
CA ARG A 122 -9.72 11.76 15.10
C ARG A 122 -9.58 10.94 13.82
N ALA A 123 -9.33 11.56 12.68
CA ALA A 123 -9.21 10.86 11.41
C ALA A 123 -7.76 10.41 11.18
N PHE A 124 -7.55 9.29 10.50
CA PHE A 124 -6.23 8.87 9.99
C PHE A 124 -5.88 9.58 8.67
N TRP A 125 -6.67 10.59 8.29
CA TRP A 125 -6.49 11.36 7.08
C TRP A 125 -7.10 12.75 7.23
N LEU A 126 -6.72 13.68 6.35
CA LEU A 126 -7.38 14.97 6.17
C LEU A 126 -7.26 15.43 4.73
N GLU A 127 -8.04 16.44 4.37
CA GLU A 127 -7.94 17.12 3.09
C GLU A 127 -7.70 18.62 3.30
N ARG A 128 -6.74 19.19 2.57
CA ARG A 128 -6.42 20.62 2.58
C ARG A 128 -5.89 21.03 1.21
N ASP A 129 -6.45 22.09 0.64
CA ASP A 129 -6.03 22.67 -0.64
C ASP A 129 -5.88 21.63 -1.77
N GLY A 130 -6.91 20.78 -1.95
CA GLY A 130 -6.94 19.74 -2.98
C GLY A 130 -6.05 18.51 -2.70
N ARG A 131 -5.28 18.52 -1.60
CA ARG A 131 -4.37 17.45 -1.17
C ARG A 131 -5.06 16.60 -0.11
N LEU A 132 -5.13 15.29 -0.35
CA LEU A 132 -5.54 14.31 0.64
C LEU A 132 -4.29 13.68 1.26
N ILE A 133 -4.17 13.78 2.58
CA ILE A 133 -3.05 13.23 3.34
C ILE A 133 -3.63 12.17 4.26
N ALA A 134 -3.19 10.92 4.10
CA ALA A 134 -3.44 9.86 5.05
C ALA A 134 -2.18 9.55 5.85
N PHE A 135 -2.34 9.10 7.09
CA PHE A 135 -1.23 8.83 7.98
C PHE A 135 -1.52 7.73 8.99
N HIS A 136 -0.50 6.94 9.30
CA HIS A 136 -0.53 5.90 10.32
C HIS A 136 0.84 5.75 10.98
N ALA A 137 0.91 5.12 12.15
CA ALA A 137 2.17 4.78 12.80
C ALA A 137 2.46 3.28 12.64
N PRO A 138 3.43 2.88 11.79
CA PRO A 138 3.93 1.51 11.81
C PRO A 138 4.67 1.18 13.12
N GLU A 139 5.32 2.18 13.73
CA GLU A 139 6.10 2.05 14.96
C GLU A 139 5.84 3.27 15.86
N PRO A 140 6.07 3.19 17.19
CA PRO A 140 5.77 4.30 18.10
C PRO A 140 6.44 5.64 17.75
N ALA A 141 7.65 5.59 17.20
CA ALA A 141 8.46 6.76 16.86
C ALA A 141 8.47 7.10 15.36
N ILE A 142 7.76 6.33 14.53
CA ILE A 142 7.73 6.53 13.07
C ILE A 142 6.29 6.65 12.63
N SER A 143 6.01 7.70 11.87
CA SER A 143 4.74 7.88 11.17
C SER A 143 4.96 7.75 9.66
N MET A 144 4.00 7.15 8.97
CA MET A 144 3.92 7.16 7.52
C MET A 144 2.91 8.21 7.09
N LEU A 145 3.29 9.06 6.14
CA LEU A 145 2.39 9.97 5.43
C LEU A 145 2.19 9.46 4.00
N HIS A 146 0.95 9.51 3.51
CA HIS A 146 0.57 9.13 2.16
C HIS A 146 -0.16 10.30 1.52
N LEU A 147 0.32 10.76 0.37
CA LEU A 147 -0.26 11.89 -0.33
C LEU A 147 -0.96 11.45 -1.62
N ALA A 148 -2.18 11.92 -1.81
CA ALA A 148 -2.88 11.91 -3.08
C ALA A 148 -3.42 13.30 -3.41
N ILE A 149 -3.52 13.64 -4.68
CA ILE A 149 -4.02 14.93 -5.16
C ILE A 149 -5.19 14.76 -6.11
N ALA A 150 -5.98 15.82 -6.30
CA ALA A 150 -7.03 15.85 -7.32
C ALA A 150 -6.42 15.74 -8.74
N PRO A 151 -7.19 15.27 -9.74
CA PRO A 151 -6.76 15.29 -11.14
C PRO A 151 -6.35 16.70 -11.59
N GLY A 152 -5.24 16.81 -12.33
CA GLY A 152 -4.79 18.07 -12.92
C GLY A 152 -3.86 18.91 -12.04
N GLU A 153 -3.76 18.59 -10.74
CA GLU A 153 -2.82 19.21 -9.82
C GLU A 153 -1.35 18.87 -10.16
N ASP A 154 -0.42 19.78 -9.84
CA ASP A 154 1.01 19.58 -10.13
C ASP A 154 1.62 18.52 -9.21
N ARG A 155 2.02 17.39 -9.81
CA ARG A 155 2.60 16.25 -9.10
C ARG A 155 3.95 16.55 -8.45
N LYS A 156 4.77 17.39 -9.09
CA LYS A 156 6.11 17.75 -8.58
C LYS A 156 5.97 18.69 -7.40
N GLU A 157 5.12 19.71 -7.52
CA GLU A 157 4.83 20.62 -6.41
C GLU A 157 4.26 19.87 -5.21
N ALA A 158 3.28 18.98 -5.44
CA ALA A 158 2.71 18.13 -4.39
C ALA A 158 3.77 17.23 -3.72
N SER A 159 4.68 16.65 -4.52
CA SER A 159 5.77 15.83 -3.99
C SER A 159 6.71 16.66 -3.11
N SER A 160 7.18 17.82 -3.60
CA SER A 160 8.07 18.72 -2.85
C SER A 160 7.41 19.24 -1.57
N TRP A 161 6.13 19.61 -1.63
CA TRP A 161 5.36 20.01 -0.45
C TRP A 161 5.35 18.94 0.64
N LEU A 162 5.22 17.65 0.27
CA LEU A 162 5.27 16.56 1.26
C LEU A 162 6.66 16.41 1.90
N SER A 163 7.75 16.74 1.18
CA SER A 163 9.09 16.76 1.78
C SER A 163 9.17 17.84 2.85
N HIS A 164 8.76 19.06 2.52
CA HIS A 164 8.79 20.17 3.46
C HIS A 164 7.91 19.92 4.68
N LEU A 165 6.76 19.24 4.52
CA LEU A 165 5.93 18.83 5.66
C LEU A 165 6.65 17.83 6.57
N ARG A 166 7.35 16.83 6.01
CA ARG A 166 8.17 15.89 6.82
C ARG A 166 9.24 16.66 7.59
N ASP A 167 9.97 17.53 6.91
CA ASP A 167 11.08 18.28 7.52
C ASP A 167 10.54 19.16 8.67
N ALA A 168 9.41 19.87 8.45
CA ALA A 168 8.74 20.65 9.50
C ALA A 168 8.25 19.78 10.69
N LEU A 169 7.74 18.58 10.43
CA LEU A 169 7.31 17.66 11.51
C LEU A 169 8.49 17.20 12.37
N GLU A 170 9.61 16.85 11.73
CA GLU A 170 10.83 16.38 12.41
C GLU A 170 11.53 17.53 13.16
N ASP A 171 11.54 18.74 12.59
CA ASP A 171 12.06 19.94 13.24
C ASP A 171 11.22 20.33 14.46
N HIS A 172 9.89 20.28 14.36
CA HIS A 172 8.97 20.49 15.48
C HIS A 172 9.26 19.55 16.66
N ALA A 173 9.46 18.26 16.37
CA ALA A 173 9.74 17.26 17.40
C ALA A 173 11.12 17.46 18.07
N SER A 174 12.09 18.00 17.32
CA SER A 174 13.44 18.28 17.82
C SER A 174 13.56 19.62 18.57
N GLY A 175 12.50 20.43 18.61
CA GLY A 175 12.51 21.77 19.20
C GLY A 175 13.26 22.82 18.38
N ARG A 176 13.52 22.56 17.08
CA ARG A 176 14.21 23.50 16.17
C ARG A 176 13.31 24.60 15.61
N ASP A 177 12.00 24.50 15.80
CA ASP A 177 11.01 25.54 15.45
C ASP A 177 11.05 26.79 16.36
N ALA A 178 11.86 26.78 17.42
CA ALA A 178 11.90 27.83 18.45
C ALA A 178 13.02 28.88 18.27
N CYS A 179 13.58 29.05 17.07
CA CYS A 179 14.61 30.07 16.79
C CYS A 179 14.16 31.11 15.75
#